data_AF-A0A7K4X9N7-F1
#
_entry.id   AF-A0A7K4X9N7-F1
#
_cell.length_a   1.000
_cell.length_b   1.000
_cell.length_c   1.000
_cell.angle_alpha   90.00
_cell.angle_beta   90.00
_cell.angle_gamma   90.00
#
_symmetry.space_group_name_H-M   'P 1'
#
loop_
_entity.id
_entity.type
_entity.pdbx_description
1 polymer ?
#
loop_
_entity_poly.entity_id
_entity_poly.type
_entity_poly.pdbx_seq_one_letter_code
_entity_poly.pdbx_strand_id
1 'polypeptide(L)'
;NMQIRIFLDIDENKVCNLQHSFYLLSSKIYFIIFHLTLSAFSPVPWFPRKIQDLDRCHHLITKYDPTLDHGHPGYCDLEYNKRRAFFADLAFNYRVGDPLPHIEYTAQETATWREIYRKLRSLYPTHACTQYLDAFQQLEEHCGYREDNIPQLQDVSRFLK
;
A
#
# COMPACT_ATOMS: atom_id res chain seq x y z
N ASN A 1 21.84 25.97 -20.66
CA ASN A 1 21.05 24.91 -21.33
C ASN A 1 19.97 24.41 -20.39
N MET A 2 18.71 24.77 -20.65
CA MET A 2 17.56 24.33 -19.86
C MET A 2 17.00 23.05 -20.49
N GLN A 3 17.04 21.93 -19.75
CA GLN A 3 16.39 20.69 -20.18
C GLN A 3 14.98 20.63 -19.57
N ILE A 4 13.98 20.43 -20.42
CA ILE A 4 12.59 20.18 -20.00
C ILE A 4 12.31 18.68 -20.18
N ARG A 5 11.82 18.02 -19.13
CA ARG A 5 11.34 16.63 -19.20
C ARG A 5 9.82 16.64 -19.28
N ILE A 6 9.28 15.94 -20.28
CA ILE A 6 7.83 15.79 -20.49
C ILE A 6 7.45 14.34 -20.18
N PHE A 7 6.40 14.16 -19.38
CA PHE A 7 5.86 12.84 -19.03
C PHE A 7 4.41 12.74 -19.53
N LEU A 8 4.12 11.65 -20.24
CA LEU A 8 2.77 11.30 -20.67
C LEU A 8 2.36 10.03 -19.93
N ASP A 9 1.26 10.09 -19.20
CA ASP A 9 0.63 8.93 -18.56
C ASP A 9 -0.59 8.53 -19.38
N ILE A 10 -0.58 7.28 -19.86
CA ILE A 10 -1.59 6.73 -20.75
C ILE A 10 -2.19 5.50 -20.07
N ASP A 11 -3.51 5.48 -19.97
CA ASP A 11 -4.31 4.33 -19.52
C ASP A 11 -4.63 3.44 -20.73
N GLU A 12 -4.65 2.11 -20.55
CA GLU A 12 -5.00 1.12 -21.59
C GLU A 12 -6.33 1.45 -22.29
N ASN A 13 -7.29 2.01 -21.56
CA ASN A 13 -8.60 2.42 -22.10
C ASN A 13 -8.53 3.63 -23.06
N LYS A 14 -7.38 4.30 -23.16
CA LYS A 14 -7.14 5.46 -24.03
C LYS A 14 -6.15 5.17 -25.17
N VAL A 15 -5.64 3.94 -25.26
CA VAL A 15 -4.57 3.54 -26.21
C VAL A 15 -5.01 3.68 -27.68
N CYS A 16 -6.26 3.39 -28.01
CA CYS A 16 -6.75 3.44 -29.39
C CYS A 16 -6.73 4.84 -30.04
N ASN A 17 -6.65 5.93 -29.27
CA ASN A 17 -6.69 7.29 -29.81
C ASN A 17 -5.30 7.94 -29.95
N LEU A 18 -4.21 7.23 -29.62
CA LEU A 18 -2.91 7.87 -29.42
C LEU A 18 -1.97 7.86 -30.62
N GLN A 19 -2.17 6.97 -31.60
CA GLN A 19 -1.30 6.92 -32.79
C GLN A 19 -1.25 8.28 -33.52
N HIS A 20 -2.38 8.99 -33.62
CA HIS A 20 -2.44 10.29 -34.29
C HIS A 20 -1.76 11.39 -33.45
N SER A 21 -1.99 11.43 -32.13
CA SER A 21 -1.40 12.45 -31.25
C SER A 21 0.12 12.30 -31.10
N PHE A 22 0.64 11.06 -31.11
CA PHE A 22 2.09 10.82 -31.08
C PHE A 22 2.79 11.33 -32.35
N TYR A 23 2.18 11.12 -33.52
CA TYR A 23 2.71 11.61 -34.81
C TYR A 23 2.75 13.15 -34.88
N LEU A 24 1.74 13.82 -34.30
CA LEU A 24 1.69 15.29 -34.24
C LEU A 24 2.70 15.87 -33.24
N LEU A 25 3.00 15.16 -32.15
CA LEU A 25 4.02 15.57 -31.17
C LEU A 25 5.44 15.34 -31.71
N SER A 26 5.68 14.25 -32.44
CA SER A 26 7.00 13.95 -33.02
C SER A 26 7.41 14.92 -34.13
N SER A 27 6.45 15.45 -34.90
CA SER A 27 6.72 16.41 -35.99
C SER A 27 7.05 17.83 -35.51
N LYS A 28 6.76 18.18 -34.25
CA LYS A 28 6.99 19.53 -33.70
C LYS A 28 8.16 19.63 -32.72
N ILE A 29 8.71 18.51 -32.24
CA ILE A 29 9.79 18.50 -31.24
C ILE A 29 10.97 17.69 -31.79
N TYR A 30 11.82 18.36 -32.57
CA TYR A 30 13.00 17.80 -33.26
C TYR A 30 14.10 17.21 -32.34
N PHE A 31 13.86 17.03 -31.03
CA PHE A 31 14.90 16.67 -30.06
C PHE A 31 14.48 15.65 -28.99
N ILE A 32 13.27 15.09 -29.04
CA ILE A 32 12.92 14.01 -28.10
C ILE A 32 13.39 12.71 -28.73
N ILE A 33 14.50 12.22 -28.19
CA ILE A 33 15.01 10.86 -28.36
C ILE A 33 13.82 9.91 -28.43
N PHE A 34 13.64 9.40 -29.64
CA PHE A 34 12.83 8.26 -29.99
C PHE A 34 13.33 7.06 -29.19
N HIS A 35 12.84 6.89 -27.96
CA HIS A 35 12.74 5.57 -27.34
C HIS A 35 11.35 4.97 -27.62
N LEU A 36 10.92 5.14 -28.87
CA LEU A 36 9.78 4.48 -29.46
C LEU A 36 10.30 3.55 -30.56
N THR A 37 11.26 2.70 -30.22
CA THR A 37 11.58 1.51 -31.02
C THR A 37 10.35 0.60 -30.99
N LEU A 38 9.42 0.86 -31.91
CA LEU A 38 8.50 -0.16 -32.40
C LEU A 38 9.36 -1.27 -32.99
N SER A 39 9.19 -2.48 -32.45
CA SER A 39 9.91 -3.74 -32.70
C SER A 39 11.19 -3.97 -31.88
N ALA A 40 11.15 -5.04 -31.07
CA ALA A 40 12.25 -5.73 -30.36
C ALA A 40 12.69 -5.28 -28.94
N PHE A 41 11.94 -4.44 -28.23
CA PHE A 41 12.15 -4.28 -26.77
C PHE A 41 10.89 -4.72 -26.03
N SER A 42 11.04 -5.68 -25.11
CA SER A 42 10.00 -5.94 -24.09
C SER A 42 9.67 -4.60 -23.44
N PRO A 43 8.40 -4.14 -23.47
CA PRO A 43 8.05 -2.88 -22.82
C PRO A 43 8.48 -2.96 -21.37
N VAL A 44 9.26 -1.99 -20.90
CA VAL A 44 9.62 -1.89 -19.49
C VAL A 44 8.30 -1.86 -18.70
N PRO A 45 8.09 -2.78 -17.74
CA PRO A 45 6.87 -2.78 -16.94
C PRO A 45 6.65 -1.42 -16.31
N TRP A 46 5.40 -0.95 -16.33
CA TRP A 46 5.06 0.30 -15.69
C TRP A 46 5.45 0.27 -14.20
N PHE A 47 5.97 1.39 -13.70
CA PHE A 47 6.24 1.60 -12.29
C PHE A 47 5.80 3.01 -11.87
N PRO A 48 5.33 3.20 -10.62
CA PRO A 48 4.94 4.51 -10.12
C PRO A 48 6.16 5.45 -10.06
N ARG A 49 6.01 6.68 -10.56
CA ARG A 49 7.10 7.67 -10.61
C ARG A 49 6.96 8.74 -9.54
N LYS A 50 5.73 9.00 -9.10
CA LYS A 50 5.39 9.88 -7.99
C LYS A 50 4.64 9.09 -6.92
N ILE A 51 4.67 9.57 -5.68
CA ILE A 51 3.97 8.91 -4.58
C ILE A 51 2.46 8.77 -4.86
N GLN A 52 1.84 9.75 -5.53
CA GLN A 52 0.43 9.69 -5.91
C GLN A 52 0.13 8.60 -6.93
N ASP A 53 1.12 8.14 -7.71
CA ASP A 53 0.91 7.04 -8.67
C ASP A 53 0.62 5.71 -7.95
N LEU A 54 0.98 5.60 -6.66
CA LEU A 54 0.62 4.45 -5.82
C LEU A 54 -0.89 4.29 -5.70
N ASP A 55 -1.68 5.35 -5.88
CA ASP A 55 -3.15 5.28 -5.93
C ASP A 55 -3.67 4.30 -6.98
N ARG A 56 -2.90 4.06 -8.05
CA ARG A 56 -3.22 3.11 -9.13
C ARG A 56 -2.83 1.66 -8.82
N CYS A 57 -2.03 1.42 -7.79
CA CYS A 57 -1.57 0.09 -7.40
C CYS A 57 -2.58 -0.66 -6.50
N HIS A 58 -3.58 0.03 -5.94
CA HIS A 58 -4.51 -0.54 -4.96
C HIS A 58 -5.47 -1.61 -5.54
N HIS A 59 -5.71 -1.60 -6.86
CA HIS A 59 -6.64 -2.52 -7.51
C HIS A 59 -6.10 -3.96 -7.68
N LEU A 60 -4.86 -4.23 -7.26
CA LEU A 60 -4.17 -5.51 -7.46
C LEU A 60 -4.22 -6.46 -6.26
N ILE A 61 -4.96 -6.10 -5.19
CA ILE A 61 -4.92 -6.81 -3.91
C ILE A 61 -6.22 -7.57 -3.65
N THR A 62 -6.27 -8.82 -4.11
CA THR A 62 -7.24 -9.84 -3.68
C THR A 62 -6.53 -11.14 -3.30
N LYS A 63 -5.33 -11.06 -2.72
CA LYS A 63 -4.54 -12.27 -2.44
C LYS A 63 -4.98 -13.04 -1.18
N TYR A 64 -5.85 -12.48 -0.34
CA TYR A 64 -6.25 -13.13 0.90
C TYR A 64 -7.69 -12.79 1.30
N ASP A 65 -8.63 -13.36 0.56
CA ASP A 65 -10.06 -13.37 0.89
C ASP A 65 -10.38 -14.62 1.74
N PRO A 66 -10.74 -14.47 3.03
CA PRO A 66 -11.10 -15.57 3.90
C PRO A 66 -12.25 -16.43 3.37
N THR A 67 -13.11 -15.90 2.49
CA THR A 67 -14.25 -16.62 1.92
C THR A 67 -13.86 -17.53 0.75
N LEU A 68 -12.62 -17.43 0.26
CA LEU A 68 -12.10 -18.27 -0.84
C LEU A 68 -11.16 -19.37 -0.35
N ASP A 69 -10.78 -19.37 0.92
CA ASP A 69 -9.86 -20.34 1.52
C ASP A 69 -10.54 -21.17 2.62
N HIS A 70 -10.94 -22.41 2.28
CA HIS A 70 -11.57 -23.35 3.22
C HIS A 70 -10.67 -23.70 4.42
N GLY A 71 -9.35 -23.49 4.34
CA GLY A 71 -8.41 -23.70 5.44
C GLY A 71 -8.34 -22.52 6.41
N HIS A 72 -8.93 -21.38 6.07
CA HIS A 72 -8.93 -20.19 6.91
C HIS A 72 -9.85 -20.38 8.12
N PRO A 73 -9.39 -20.11 9.37
CA PRO A 73 -10.20 -20.34 10.57
C PRO A 73 -11.49 -19.50 10.62
N GLY A 74 -11.49 -18.35 9.92
CA GLY A 74 -12.66 -17.49 9.74
C GLY A 74 -13.50 -17.78 8.50
N TYR A 75 -13.25 -18.84 7.72
CA TYR A 75 -13.98 -19.11 6.46
C TYR A 75 -15.50 -19.13 6.66
N CYS A 76 -15.96 -19.82 7.71
CA CYS A 76 -17.39 -19.90 8.07
C CYS A 76 -17.88 -18.78 9.01
N ASP A 77 -17.04 -17.81 9.37
CA ASP A 77 -17.40 -16.74 10.30
C ASP A 77 -17.89 -15.51 9.53
N LEU A 78 -19.22 -15.34 9.47
CA LEU A 78 -19.85 -14.25 8.72
C LEU A 78 -19.53 -12.87 9.29
N GLU A 79 -19.39 -12.72 10.61
CA GLU A 79 -19.08 -11.44 11.23
C GLU A 79 -17.62 -11.06 11.00
N TYR A 80 -16.72 -12.04 11.07
CA TYR A 80 -15.33 -11.85 10.65
C TYR A 80 -15.22 -11.44 9.17
N ASN A 81 -15.98 -12.09 8.29
CA ASN A 81 -15.98 -11.77 6.86
C ASN A 81 -16.47 -10.34 6.60
N LYS A 82 -17.56 -9.92 7.23
CA LYS A 82 -18.04 -8.52 7.17
C LYS A 82 -17.00 -7.55 7.70
N ARG A 83 -16.35 -7.88 8.81
CA ARG A 83 -15.29 -7.05 9.42
C ARG A 83 -14.08 -6.91 8.49
N ARG A 84 -13.72 -7.96 7.76
CA ARG A 84 -12.65 -7.92 6.74
C ARG A 84 -13.04 -7.12 5.50
N ALA A 85 -14.29 -7.23 5.04
CA ALA A 85 -14.81 -6.40 3.94
C ALA A 85 -14.76 -4.90 4.30
N PHE A 86 -15.15 -4.54 5.52
CA PHE A 86 -15.02 -3.17 6.03
C PHE A 86 -13.59 -2.62 5.92
N PHE A 87 -12.58 -3.38 6.34
CA PHE A 87 -11.18 -2.95 6.20
C PHE A 87 -10.72 -2.87 4.73
N ALA A 88 -11.19 -3.78 3.89
CA ALA A 88 -10.88 -3.77 2.46
C ALA A 88 -11.46 -2.52 1.78
N ASP A 89 -12.69 -2.14 2.10
CA ASP A 89 -13.33 -0.93 1.59
C ASP A 89 -12.60 0.35 2.01
N LEU A 90 -12.14 0.41 3.27
CA LEU A 90 -11.32 1.55 3.73
C LEU A 90 -10.01 1.67 2.96
N ALA A 91 -9.30 0.55 2.75
CA ALA A 91 -8.06 0.53 2.00
C ALA A 91 -8.27 0.86 0.51
N PHE A 92 -9.37 0.39 -0.08
CA PHE A 92 -9.70 0.64 -1.48
C PHE A 92 -9.98 2.12 -1.77
N ASN A 93 -10.60 2.82 -0.81
CA ASN A 93 -10.99 4.22 -0.96
C ASN A 93 -9.92 5.21 -0.51
N TYR A 94 -8.87 4.76 0.18
CA TYR A 94 -7.76 5.61 0.60
C TYR A 94 -7.01 6.22 -0.60
N ARG A 95 -6.61 7.49 -0.47
CA ARG A 95 -5.74 8.20 -1.41
C ARG A 95 -4.53 8.77 -0.72
N VAL A 96 -3.41 8.82 -1.44
CA VAL A 96 -2.18 9.41 -0.93
C VAL A 96 -2.40 10.89 -0.57
N GLY A 97 -2.23 11.19 0.71
CA GLY A 97 -2.39 12.53 1.27
C GLY A 97 -3.60 12.66 2.20
N ASP A 98 -4.57 11.75 2.10
CA ASP A 98 -5.70 11.70 3.02
C ASP A 98 -5.25 11.23 4.41
N PRO A 99 -5.93 11.66 5.48
CA PRO A 99 -5.72 11.06 6.80
C PRO A 99 -6.16 9.59 6.78
N LEU A 100 -5.37 8.72 7.39
CA LEU A 100 -5.74 7.32 7.58
C LEU A 100 -6.94 7.23 8.55
N PRO A 101 -7.93 6.37 8.27
CA PRO A 101 -9.12 6.27 9.09
C PRO A 101 -8.78 5.74 10.49
N HIS A 102 -9.45 6.29 11.50
CA HIS A 102 -9.37 5.77 12.86
C HIS A 102 -10.30 4.57 13.02
N ILE A 103 -9.79 3.48 13.60
CA ILE A 103 -10.54 2.24 13.80
C ILE A 103 -10.83 2.04 15.28
N GLU A 104 -12.12 1.94 15.61
CA GLU A 104 -12.54 1.38 16.88
C GLU A 104 -12.49 -0.15 16.80
N TYR A 105 -11.49 -0.73 17.47
CA TYR A 105 -11.36 -2.17 17.59
C TYR A 105 -12.30 -2.71 18.67
N THR A 106 -12.86 -3.88 18.41
CA THR A 106 -13.72 -4.57 19.37
C THR A 106 -12.90 -5.12 20.54
N ALA A 107 -13.56 -5.38 21.67
CA ALA A 107 -12.91 -5.99 22.82
C ALA A 107 -12.26 -7.35 22.50
N GLN A 108 -12.85 -8.13 21.58
CA GLN A 108 -12.31 -9.41 21.12
C GLN A 108 -11.04 -9.21 20.28
N GLU A 109 -11.02 -8.23 19.39
CA GLU A 109 -9.84 -7.87 18.59
C GLU A 109 -8.69 -7.43 19.51
N THR A 110 -8.96 -6.55 20.47
CA THR A 110 -7.97 -6.10 21.47
C THR A 110 -7.49 -7.23 22.37
N ALA A 111 -8.38 -8.16 22.76
CA ALA A 111 -7.99 -9.33 23.54
C ALA A 111 -7.04 -10.25 22.72
N THR A 112 -7.32 -10.42 21.44
CA THR A 112 -6.45 -11.21 20.54
C THR A 112 -5.08 -10.56 20.39
N TRP A 113 -5.04 -9.24 20.22
CA TRP A 113 -3.81 -8.46 20.19
C TRP A 113 -3.00 -8.64 21.49
N ARG A 114 -3.65 -8.56 22.65
CA ARG A 114 -3.02 -8.73 23.97
C ARG A 114 -2.24 -10.03 24.09
N GLU A 115 -2.87 -11.14 23.70
CA GLU A 115 -2.25 -12.47 23.78
C GLU A 115 -0.98 -12.56 22.92
N ILE A 116 -1.05 -12.07 21.69
CA ILE A 116 0.08 -12.05 20.76
C ILE A 116 1.18 -11.11 21.27
N TYR A 117 0.80 -9.90 21.72
CA TYR A 117 1.72 -8.88 22.21
C TYR A 117 2.57 -9.41 23.37
N ARG A 118 1.93 -10.00 24.38
CA ARG A 118 2.61 -10.58 25.54
C ARG A 118 3.56 -11.70 25.13
N LYS A 119 3.09 -12.61 24.27
CA LYS A 119 3.89 -13.75 23.83
C LYS A 119 5.14 -13.29 23.09
N LEU A 120 5.00 -12.41 22.11
CA LEU A 120 6.12 -11.93 21.31
C LEU A 120 7.07 -11.04 22.14
N ARG A 121 6.54 -10.15 22.97
CA ARG A 121 7.34 -9.28 23.86
C ARG A 121 8.24 -10.08 24.80
N SER A 122 7.79 -11.23 25.29
CA SER A 122 8.61 -12.12 26.11
C SER A 122 9.80 -12.75 25.36
N LEU A 123 9.72 -12.85 24.03
CA LEU A 123 10.74 -13.49 23.19
C LEU A 123 11.74 -12.49 22.61
N TYR A 124 11.35 -11.22 22.45
CA TYR A 124 12.21 -10.22 21.81
C TYR A 124 13.59 -10.05 22.43
N PRO A 125 13.78 -10.02 23.77
CA PRO A 125 15.10 -9.80 24.35
C PRO A 125 16.17 -10.84 23.93
N THR A 126 15.73 -12.05 23.55
CA THR A 126 16.62 -13.15 23.18
C THR A 126 16.64 -13.43 21.68
N HIS A 127 15.64 -12.98 20.92
CA HIS A 127 15.48 -13.34 19.49
C HIS A 127 15.52 -12.15 18.54
N ALA A 128 15.27 -10.93 19.01
CA ALA A 128 15.27 -9.74 18.18
C ALA A 128 16.65 -9.07 18.17
N CYS A 129 16.99 -8.42 17.05
CA CYS A 129 18.18 -7.58 16.99
C CYS A 129 17.99 -6.30 17.80
N THR A 130 19.11 -5.64 18.14
CA THR A 130 19.10 -4.40 18.94
C THR A 130 18.27 -3.30 18.26
N GLN A 131 18.37 -3.15 16.94
CA GLN A 131 17.61 -2.14 16.20
C GLN A 131 16.10 -2.33 16.34
N TYR A 132 15.64 -3.58 16.37
CA TYR A 132 14.22 -3.88 16.60
C TYR A 132 13.81 -3.50 18.03
N LEU A 133 14.61 -3.84 19.03
CA LEU A 133 14.32 -3.51 20.43
C LEU A 133 14.25 -1.99 20.65
N ASP A 134 15.23 -1.25 20.11
CA ASP A 134 15.28 0.21 20.20
C ASP A 134 14.07 0.86 19.52
N ALA A 135 13.73 0.41 18.30
CA ALA A 135 12.57 0.90 17.58
C ALA A 135 11.26 0.53 18.30
N PHE A 136 11.15 -0.68 18.84
CA PHE A 136 9.97 -1.15 19.55
C PHE A 136 9.70 -0.32 20.80
N GLN A 137 10.74 0.02 21.57
CA GLN A 137 10.60 0.92 22.71
C GLN A 137 10.04 2.28 22.29
N GLN A 138 10.53 2.86 21.20
CA GLN A 138 10.01 4.13 20.70
C GLN A 138 8.54 4.04 20.25
N LEU A 139 8.12 2.90 19.68
CA LEU A 139 6.73 2.66 19.31
C LEU A 139 5.82 2.53 20.54
N GLU A 140 6.29 1.95 21.64
CA GLU A 140 5.54 1.91 22.91
C GLU A 140 5.35 3.32 23.50
N GLU A 141 6.41 4.13 23.45
CA GLU A 141 6.41 5.49 24.00
C GLU A 141 5.57 6.47 23.18
N HIS A 142 5.63 6.39 21.84
CA HIS A 142 5.10 7.44 20.96
C HIS A 142 3.89 7.02 20.10
N CYS A 143 3.72 5.72 19.84
CA CYS A 143 2.67 5.23 18.93
C CYS A 143 1.57 4.43 19.63
N GLY A 144 1.60 4.37 20.96
CA GLY A 144 0.59 3.68 21.75
C GLY A 144 0.63 2.15 21.62
N TYR A 145 1.78 1.57 21.26
CA TYR A 145 1.97 0.13 21.32
C TYR A 145 1.89 -0.33 22.78
N ARG A 146 0.83 -1.05 23.12
CA ARG A 146 0.63 -1.64 24.45
C ARG A 146 -0.20 -2.90 24.33
N GLU A 147 -0.17 -3.76 25.34
CA GLU A 147 -0.95 -5.01 25.34
C GLU A 147 -2.48 -4.80 25.31
N ASP A 148 -2.96 -3.63 25.70
CA ASP A 148 -4.39 -3.28 25.78
C ASP A 148 -4.83 -2.30 24.69
N ASN A 149 -3.95 -1.97 23.74
CA ASN A 149 -4.23 -1.00 22.70
C ASN A 149 -3.62 -1.40 21.36
N ILE A 150 -4.45 -1.55 20.33
CA ILE A 150 -3.99 -1.74 18.96
C ILE A 150 -3.63 -0.34 18.40
N PRO A 151 -2.37 -0.11 18.00
CA PRO A 151 -1.92 1.19 17.52
C PRO A 151 -2.60 1.57 16.20
N GLN A 152 -2.91 2.86 16.02
CA GLN A 152 -3.54 3.36 14.81
C GLN A 152 -2.49 3.62 13.73
N LEU A 153 -2.81 3.24 12.49
CA LEU A 153 -1.90 3.42 11.36
C LEU A 153 -1.52 4.89 11.13
N GLN A 154 -2.42 5.83 11.43
CA GLN A 154 -2.15 7.27 11.31
C GLN A 154 -1.01 7.74 12.23
N ASP A 155 -0.97 7.24 13.47
CA ASP A 155 0.02 7.65 14.46
C ASP A 155 1.39 7.04 14.12
N VAL A 156 1.40 5.76 13.74
CA VAL A 156 2.61 5.07 13.26
C VAL A 156 3.16 5.73 11.99
N SER A 157 2.30 6.06 11.03
CA SER A 157 2.71 6.75 9.80
C SER A 157 3.30 8.12 10.07
N ARG A 158 2.79 8.85 11.07
CA ARG A 158 3.34 10.16 11.46
C ARG A 158 4.70 10.01 12.13
N PHE A 159 4.86 9.00 12.98
CA PHE A 159 6.12 8.73 13.69
C PHE A 159 7.25 8.33 12.74
N LEU A 160 6.95 7.59 11.67
CA LEU A 160 7.94 7.10 10.70
C LEU A 160 8.34 8.12 9.63
N LYS A 161 7.67 9.26 9.53
CA LYS A 161 7.98 10.34 8.57
C LYS A 161 9.08 11.24 9.09
#